data_AF-A0A6A4WP32-F1
#
_entry.id   AF-A0A6A4WP32-F1
#
_cell.length_a   1.000
_cell.length_b   1.000
_cell.length_c   1.000
_cell.angle_alpha   90.00
_cell.angle_beta   90.00
_cell.angle_gamma   90.00
#
_symmetry.space_group_name_H-M   'P 1'
#
loop_
_entity.id
_entity.type
_entity.pdbx_description
1 polymer ?
#
loop_
_entity_poly.entity_id
_entity_poly.type
_entity_poly.pdbx_seq_one_letter_code
_entity_poly.pdbx_strand_id
1 'polypeptide(L)'
;MVALYTSLFSLGSVSECLQTLLAQGIRLYPAHIPWLQGMADLRYAGHEPTSSLRHYLEACLVSSEYFSRPVPRTVLSEAVLRRMIKCCSALHCYTQAAVLCQFLDDVDYASAFQYASERSCSDAMDAYYECVWDVTLLEFLTSLHHRRAERTKRQQVIKLIGQLELNSNNNEEIQREAAAVRKARFLRAMVKQYAA
;
A
#
# COMPACT_ATOMS: atom_id res chain seq x y z
N MET A 1 -15.43 -1.21 40.48
CA MET A 1 -14.01 -1.01 40.87
C MET A 1 -13.03 -0.95 39.69
N VAL A 2 -13.44 -1.23 38.44
CA VAL A 2 -12.56 -1.13 37.25
C VAL A 2 -12.60 0.27 36.60
N ALA A 3 -13.70 1.01 36.73
CA ALA A 3 -13.87 2.33 36.11
C ALA A 3 -13.12 3.50 36.79
N LEU A 4 -12.51 3.27 37.96
CA LEU A 4 -11.84 4.33 38.74
C LEU A 4 -10.32 4.41 38.53
N TYR A 5 -9.70 3.42 37.88
CA TYR A 5 -8.26 3.41 37.62
C TYR A 5 -7.86 4.04 36.27
N THR A 6 -8.81 4.16 35.34
CA THR A 6 -8.59 4.78 34.02
C THR A 6 -8.45 6.30 34.07
N SER A 7 -8.68 6.95 35.23
CA SER A 7 -8.59 8.41 35.39
C SER A 7 -7.21 8.93 35.83
N LEU A 8 -6.25 8.05 36.17
CA LEU A 8 -4.93 8.46 36.67
C LEU A 8 -3.88 8.66 35.58
N PHE A 9 -4.09 8.12 34.38
CA PHE A 9 -3.15 8.23 33.28
C PHE A 9 -3.75 9.03 32.12
N SER A 10 -3.08 10.12 31.74
CA SER A 10 -3.39 10.85 30.51
C SER A 10 -3.00 9.97 29.32
N LEU A 11 -4.00 9.59 28.50
CA LEU A 11 -3.77 8.88 27.24
C LEU A 11 -2.77 9.62 26.34
N GLY A 12 -2.82 10.95 26.35
CA GLY A 12 -1.87 11.80 25.63
C GLY A 12 -0.43 11.59 26.11
N SER A 13 -0.21 11.61 27.42
CA SER A 13 1.13 11.42 28.00
C SER A 13 1.68 10.01 27.78
N VAL A 14 0.82 8.99 27.80
CA VAL A 14 1.23 7.60 27.48
C VAL A 14 1.61 7.50 25.99
N SER A 15 0.81 8.09 25.11
CA SER A 15 1.11 8.12 23.66
C SER A 15 2.43 8.84 23.38
N GLU A 16 2.66 10.01 23.97
CA GLU A 16 3.89 10.79 23.80
C GLU A 16 5.12 10.04 24.31
N CYS A 17 5.02 9.40 25.48
CA CYS A 17 6.08 8.56 26.02
C CYS A 17 6.41 7.39 25.08
N LEU A 18 5.39 6.69 24.56
CA LEU A 18 5.56 5.59 23.62
C LEU A 18 6.17 6.06 22.29
N GLN A 19 5.70 7.18 21.74
CA GLN A 19 6.26 7.79 20.53
C GLN A 19 7.74 8.13 20.73
N THR A 20 8.09 8.75 21.87
CA THR A 20 9.47 9.12 22.18
C THR A 20 10.36 7.89 22.30
N LEU A 21 9.91 6.86 23.02
CA LEU A 21 10.67 5.62 23.20
C LEU A 21 10.88 4.89 21.87
N LEU A 22 9.84 4.76 21.04
CA LEU A 22 9.95 4.15 19.73
C LEU A 22 10.86 4.96 18.79
N ALA A 23 10.77 6.30 18.80
CA ALA A 23 11.64 7.14 18.00
C ALA A 23 13.12 6.98 18.41
N GLN A 24 13.40 6.91 19.71
CA GLN A 24 14.75 6.63 20.21
C GLN A 24 15.22 5.22 19.82
N GLY A 25 14.34 4.22 19.93
CA GLY A 25 14.62 2.85 19.50
C GLY A 25 14.98 2.79 18.02
N ILE A 26 14.13 3.31 17.14
CA ILE A 26 14.36 3.34 15.69
C ILE A 26 15.65 4.09 15.35
N ARG A 27 15.96 5.19 16.05
CA ARG A 27 17.23 5.90 15.85
C ARG A 27 18.45 5.03 16.15
N LEU A 28 18.39 4.19 17.19
CA LEU A 28 19.48 3.31 17.58
C LEU A 28 19.54 2.03 16.73
N TYR A 29 18.37 1.51 16.32
CA TYR A 29 18.23 0.28 15.55
C TYR A 29 17.22 0.47 14.40
N PRO A 30 17.62 1.16 13.31
CA PRO A 30 16.70 1.57 12.24
C PRO A 30 16.13 0.41 11.43
N ALA A 31 16.76 -0.77 11.49
CA ALA A 31 16.29 -1.99 10.83
C ALA A 31 15.39 -2.88 11.72
N HIS A 32 15.03 -2.44 12.93
CA HIS A 32 14.22 -3.24 13.84
C HIS A 32 12.73 -3.21 13.44
N ILE A 33 12.30 -4.21 12.65
CA ILE A 33 10.97 -4.29 12.04
C ILE A 33 9.80 -4.08 13.02
N PRO A 34 9.75 -4.74 14.21
CA PRO A 34 8.64 -4.52 15.15
C PRO A 34 8.51 -3.08 15.64
N TRP A 35 9.61 -2.33 15.72
CA TRP A 35 9.55 -0.92 16.15
C TRP A 35 9.05 -0.01 15.03
N LEU A 36 9.45 -0.29 13.78
CA LEU A 36 8.90 0.39 12.61
C LEU A 36 7.39 0.15 12.50
N GLN A 37 6.94 -1.10 12.63
CA GLN A 37 5.50 -1.43 12.63
C GLN A 37 4.77 -0.79 13.81
N GLY A 38 5.33 -0.81 15.01
CA GLY A 38 4.75 -0.16 16.19
C GLY A 38 4.60 1.35 16.01
N MET A 39 5.61 2.01 15.43
CA MET A 39 5.53 3.44 15.09
C MET A 39 4.48 3.69 14.01
N ALA A 40 4.43 2.86 12.95
CA ALA A 40 3.42 2.98 11.90
C ALA A 40 1.99 2.89 12.46
N ASP A 41 1.73 1.89 13.32
CA ASP A 41 0.44 1.68 13.99
C ASP A 41 0.05 2.89 14.86
N LEU A 42 1.02 3.45 15.58
CA LEU A 42 0.81 4.62 16.43
C LEU A 42 0.50 5.88 15.61
N ARG A 43 1.19 6.07 14.49
CA ARG A 43 0.94 7.17 13.52
C ARG A 43 -0.40 7.02 12.82
N TYR A 44 -0.78 5.79 12.47
CA TYR A 44 -2.10 5.48 11.94
C TYR A 44 -3.20 5.85 12.94
N ALA A 45 -3.06 5.44 14.20
CA ALA A 45 -4.01 5.78 15.27
C ALA A 45 -4.08 7.29 15.55
N GLY A 46 -2.96 8.01 15.37
CA GLY A 46 -2.88 9.46 15.46
C GLY A 46 -3.40 10.24 14.24
N HIS A 47 -3.99 9.57 13.24
CA HIS A 47 -4.45 10.18 11.98
C HIS A 47 -3.34 10.90 11.19
N GLU A 48 -2.12 10.36 11.22
CA GLU A 48 -0.97 10.84 10.44
C GLU A 48 -0.66 9.87 9.28
N PRO A 49 -1.46 9.88 8.19
CA PRO A 49 -1.37 8.85 7.15
C PRO A 49 -0.03 8.80 6.41
N THR A 50 0.60 9.95 6.16
CA THR A 50 1.93 10.01 5.51
C THR A 50 3.00 9.34 6.36
N SER A 51 3.02 9.64 7.67
CA SER A 51 4.00 9.06 8.60
C SER A 51 3.74 7.58 8.83
N SER A 52 2.48 7.17 8.92
CA SER A 52 2.08 5.76 8.96
C SER A 52 2.60 4.97 7.74
N LEU A 53 2.32 5.45 6.53
CA LEU A 53 2.79 4.83 5.29
C LEU A 53 4.32 4.73 5.25
N ARG A 54 5.03 5.80 5.62
CA ARG A 54 6.49 5.82 5.68
C ARG A 54 7.04 4.65 6.50
N HIS A 55 6.59 4.48 7.74
CA HIS A 55 7.14 3.46 8.64
C HIS A 55 6.75 2.03 8.22
N TYR A 56 5.53 1.81 7.69
CA TYR A 56 5.18 0.51 7.09
C TYR A 56 6.06 0.17 5.88
N LEU A 57 6.32 1.16 5.03
CA LEU A 57 7.16 0.99 3.84
C LEU A 57 8.64 0.76 4.21
N GLU A 58 9.16 1.45 5.23
CA GLU A 58 10.50 1.19 5.79
C GLU A 58 10.59 -0.25 6.34
N ALA A 59 9.57 -0.73 7.06
CA ALA A 59 9.53 -2.13 7.53
C ALA A 59 9.53 -3.13 6.36
N CYS A 60 8.76 -2.85 5.30
CA CYS A 60 8.75 -3.66 4.08
C CYS A 60 10.11 -3.64 3.38
N LEU A 61 10.75 -2.47 3.29
CA LEU A 61 12.06 -2.30 2.66
C LEU A 61 13.15 -3.14 3.35
N VAL A 62 13.22 -3.03 4.69
CA VAL A 62 14.20 -3.75 5.51
C VAL A 62 13.98 -5.26 5.44
N SER A 63 12.73 -5.72 5.59
CA SER A 63 12.39 -7.14 5.62
C SER A 63 12.55 -7.87 4.29
N SER A 64 12.63 -7.13 3.18
CA SER A 64 12.72 -7.67 1.81
C SER A 64 14.07 -7.43 1.13
N GLU A 65 15.07 -6.95 1.87
CA GLU A 65 16.39 -6.57 1.33
C GLU A 65 16.22 -5.64 0.11
N TYR A 66 15.55 -4.50 0.30
CA TYR A 66 15.25 -3.52 -0.76
C TYR A 66 14.35 -4.08 -1.88
N PHE A 67 13.39 -4.92 -1.50
CA PHE A 67 12.48 -5.63 -2.42
C PHE A 67 13.22 -6.51 -3.43
N SER A 68 14.42 -6.99 -3.09
CA SER A 68 15.08 -8.05 -3.86
C SER A 68 14.44 -9.42 -3.58
N ARG A 69 13.76 -9.55 -2.44
CA ARG A 69 12.95 -10.71 -2.06
C ARG A 69 11.48 -10.30 -1.84
N PRO A 70 10.53 -11.26 -1.86
CA PRO A 70 9.16 -10.99 -1.46
C PRO A 70 9.08 -10.47 -0.02
N VAL A 71 8.22 -9.48 0.24
CA VAL A 71 7.97 -9.00 1.61
C VAL A 71 7.26 -10.10 2.40
N PRO A 72 7.75 -10.47 3.61
CA PRO A 72 7.09 -11.47 4.45
C PRO A 72 5.67 -11.04 4.82
N ARG A 73 4.73 -12.00 4.82
CA ARG A 73 3.32 -11.77 5.22
C ARG A 73 3.17 -11.36 6.69
N THR A 74 4.15 -11.68 7.53
CA THR A 74 4.22 -11.19 8.92
C THR A 74 4.47 -9.69 9.00
N VAL A 75 5.09 -9.09 7.97
CA VAL A 75 5.37 -7.66 7.88
C VAL A 75 4.25 -6.93 7.15
N LEU A 76 3.89 -7.43 5.96
CA LEU A 76 2.80 -6.91 5.13
C LEU A 76 1.57 -7.82 5.24
N SER A 77 0.99 -7.85 6.43
CA SER A 77 -0.22 -8.61 6.71
C SER A 77 -1.45 -7.93 6.10
N GLU A 78 -2.57 -8.65 6.04
CA GLU A 78 -3.84 -8.08 5.57
C GLU A 78 -4.29 -6.86 6.39
N ALA A 79 -4.10 -6.89 7.71
CA ALA A 79 -4.41 -5.76 8.58
C ALA A 79 -3.56 -4.52 8.24
N VAL A 80 -2.26 -4.72 7.97
CA VAL A 80 -1.35 -3.65 7.54
C VAL A 80 -1.77 -3.11 6.18
N LEU A 81 -2.04 -3.97 5.20
CA LEU A 81 -2.52 -3.58 3.88
C LEU A 81 -3.80 -2.73 3.96
N ARG A 82 -4.79 -3.16 4.76
CA ARG A 82 -6.03 -2.40 4.97
C ARG A 82 -5.78 -1.03 5.59
N ARG A 83 -4.80 -0.89 6.50
CA ARG A 83 -4.40 0.42 7.05
C ARG A 83 -3.71 1.28 5.98
N MET A 84 -2.80 0.70 5.18
CA MET A 84 -2.14 1.41 4.08
C MET A 84 -3.16 1.92 3.03
N ILE A 85 -4.14 1.09 2.64
CA ILE A 85 -5.23 1.49 1.74
C ILE A 85 -5.98 2.70 2.30
N LYS A 86 -6.34 2.67 3.59
CA LYS A 86 -7.01 3.78 4.26
C LYS A 86 -6.14 5.05 4.30
N CYS A 87 -4.83 4.91 4.55
CA CYS A 87 -3.90 6.04 4.49
C CYS A 87 -3.82 6.65 3.09
N CYS A 88 -3.71 5.84 2.03
CA CYS A 88 -3.70 6.32 0.65
C CYS A 88 -5.00 7.07 0.32
N SER A 89 -6.16 6.52 0.70
CA SER A 89 -7.46 7.17 0.54
C SER A 89 -7.54 8.52 1.28
N ALA A 90 -7.05 8.59 2.52
CA ALA A 90 -7.01 9.82 3.32
C ALA A 90 -6.10 10.91 2.72
N LEU A 91 -5.13 10.52 1.89
CA LEU A 91 -4.22 11.42 1.16
C LEU A 91 -4.71 11.75 -0.25
N HIS A 92 -5.91 11.29 -0.64
CA HIS A 92 -6.42 11.38 -2.01
C HIS A 92 -5.51 10.70 -3.06
N CYS A 93 -4.71 9.71 -2.65
CA CYS A 93 -3.90 8.85 -3.51
C CYS A 93 -4.68 7.59 -3.90
N TYR A 94 -5.77 7.78 -4.66
CA TYR A 94 -6.73 6.73 -4.95
C TYR A 94 -6.19 5.65 -5.90
N THR A 95 -5.28 5.97 -6.80
CA THR A 95 -4.66 4.97 -7.68
C THR A 95 -3.79 4.02 -6.87
N GLN A 96 -3.03 4.54 -5.91
CA GLN A 96 -2.25 3.71 -4.98
C GLN A 96 -3.15 2.83 -4.11
N ALA A 97 -4.27 3.36 -3.62
CA ALA A 97 -5.25 2.59 -2.86
C ALA A 97 -5.83 1.43 -3.69
N ALA A 98 -6.22 1.68 -4.95
CA ALA A 98 -6.71 0.64 -5.86
C ALA A 98 -5.64 -0.43 -6.15
N VAL A 99 -4.39 -0.03 -6.35
CA VAL A 99 -3.26 -0.95 -6.57
C VAL A 99 -2.94 -1.77 -5.31
N LEU A 100 -3.16 -1.23 -4.11
CA LEU A 100 -3.01 -2.00 -2.87
C LEU A 100 -4.15 -3.02 -2.67
N CYS A 101 -5.34 -2.82 -3.22
CA CYS A 101 -6.45 -3.79 -3.10
C CYS A 101 -6.11 -5.16 -3.71
N GLN A 102 -5.31 -5.23 -4.78
CA GLN A 102 -4.85 -6.52 -5.35
C GLN A 102 -3.76 -7.21 -4.50
N PHE A 103 -3.19 -6.55 -3.48
CA PHE A 103 -2.23 -7.21 -2.57
C PHE A 103 -2.90 -8.11 -1.53
N LEU A 104 -4.20 -7.92 -1.29
CA LEU A 104 -5.01 -8.76 -0.40
C LEU A 104 -5.08 -10.18 -0.98
N ASP A 105 -5.28 -11.18 -0.12
CA ASP A 105 -5.41 -12.57 -0.57
C ASP A 105 -6.67 -12.73 -1.43
N ASP A 106 -7.78 -12.15 -0.96
CA ASP A 106 -8.97 -11.89 -1.75
C ASP A 106 -8.99 -10.43 -2.19
N VAL A 107 -8.94 -10.20 -3.50
CA VAL A 107 -8.95 -8.84 -4.07
C VAL A 107 -10.28 -8.15 -3.74
N ASP A 108 -10.21 -7.02 -3.04
CA ASP A 108 -11.39 -6.18 -2.75
C ASP A 108 -11.74 -5.31 -3.97
N TYR A 109 -12.41 -5.93 -4.94
CA TYR A 109 -12.83 -5.26 -6.17
C TYR A 109 -13.77 -4.09 -5.95
N ALA A 110 -14.63 -4.15 -4.93
CA ALA A 110 -15.57 -3.07 -4.62
C ALA A 110 -14.81 -1.78 -4.29
N SER A 111 -13.86 -1.87 -3.36
CA SER A 111 -12.99 -0.75 -3.01
C SER A 111 -12.08 -0.35 -4.17
N ALA A 112 -11.47 -1.32 -4.87
CA ALA A 112 -10.56 -1.04 -5.99
C ALA A 112 -11.24 -0.25 -7.11
N PHE A 113 -12.45 -0.64 -7.51
CA PHE A 113 -13.21 0.04 -8.55
C PHE A 113 -13.72 1.40 -8.11
N GLN A 114 -14.10 1.54 -6.84
CA GLN A 114 -14.46 2.84 -6.27
C GLN A 114 -13.27 3.81 -6.36
N TYR A 115 -12.11 3.41 -5.85
CA TYR A 115 -10.91 4.27 -5.89
C TYR A 115 -10.44 4.57 -7.30
N ALA A 116 -10.41 3.58 -8.20
CA ALA A 116 -10.06 3.79 -9.60
C ALA A 116 -11.05 4.72 -10.33
N SER A 117 -12.30 4.80 -9.86
CA SER A 117 -13.33 5.68 -10.42
C SER A 117 -13.24 7.13 -9.94
N GLU A 118 -12.32 7.45 -9.03
CA GLU A 118 -12.09 8.84 -8.65
C GLU A 118 -11.53 9.64 -9.84
N ARG A 119 -11.91 10.92 -9.94
CA ARG A 119 -11.44 11.83 -11.01
C ARG A 119 -10.29 12.70 -10.57
N SER A 120 -10.27 13.06 -9.29
CA SER A 120 -9.26 13.91 -8.69
C SER A 120 -8.39 13.03 -7.80
N CYS A 121 -7.19 12.73 -8.28
CA CYS A 121 -6.17 12.01 -7.53
C CYS A 121 -4.95 12.90 -7.34
N SER A 122 -4.32 12.80 -6.17
CA SER A 122 -3.06 13.49 -5.86
C SER A 122 -1.85 12.57 -6.09
N ASP A 123 -2.02 11.50 -6.88
CA ASP A 123 -0.97 10.56 -7.23
C ASP A 123 -0.72 10.50 -8.73
N ALA A 124 0.44 9.95 -9.12
CA ALA A 124 0.84 9.80 -10.51
C ALA A 124 0.09 8.60 -11.16
N MET A 125 -1.23 8.73 -11.35
CA MET A 125 -2.13 7.66 -11.78
C MET A 125 -1.58 6.81 -12.95
N ASP A 126 -1.11 7.46 -14.02
CA ASP A 126 -0.67 6.78 -15.24
C ASP A 126 0.63 5.97 -15.05
N ALA A 127 1.45 6.34 -14.06
CA ALA A 127 2.68 5.62 -13.74
C ALA A 127 2.42 4.31 -12.98
N TYR A 128 1.26 4.18 -12.32
CA TYR A 128 0.93 3.01 -11.53
C TYR A 128 0.19 1.91 -12.30
N TYR A 129 -0.25 2.14 -13.54
CA TYR A 129 -0.86 1.07 -14.33
C TYR A 129 0.10 -0.10 -14.58
N GLU A 130 1.40 0.17 -14.72
CA GLU A 130 2.41 -0.87 -14.85
C GLU A 130 2.60 -1.70 -13.57
N CYS A 131 1.98 -1.30 -12.45
CA CYS A 131 1.98 -2.02 -11.19
C CYS A 131 0.74 -2.91 -11.01
N VAL A 132 -0.21 -2.88 -11.95
CA VAL A 132 -1.41 -3.72 -11.92
C VAL A 132 -1.14 -5.04 -12.62
N TRP A 133 -1.38 -6.16 -11.92
CA TRP A 133 -1.30 -7.51 -12.50
C TRP A 133 -2.66 -8.20 -12.56
N ASP A 134 -3.65 -7.69 -11.82
CA ASP A 134 -5.00 -8.22 -11.85
C ASP A 134 -5.72 -7.84 -13.16
N VAL A 135 -6.07 -8.84 -13.96
CA VAL A 135 -6.69 -8.66 -15.28
C VAL A 135 -8.07 -8.02 -15.16
N THR A 136 -8.86 -8.40 -14.15
CA THR A 136 -10.19 -7.83 -13.91
C THR A 136 -10.11 -6.33 -13.65
N LEU A 137 -9.13 -5.89 -12.87
CA LEU A 137 -8.88 -4.47 -12.60
C LEU A 137 -8.43 -3.73 -13.86
N LEU A 138 -7.58 -4.33 -14.70
CA LEU A 138 -7.17 -3.75 -15.99
C LEU A 138 -8.35 -3.64 -16.98
N GLU A 139 -9.23 -4.63 -17.04
CA GLU A 139 -10.46 -4.59 -17.84
C GLU A 139 -11.38 -3.47 -17.38
N PHE A 140 -11.57 -3.36 -16.06
CA PHE A 140 -12.33 -2.28 -15.46
C PHE A 140 -11.75 -0.90 -15.85
N LEU A 141 -10.44 -0.70 -15.69
CA LEU A 141 -9.76 0.54 -16.08
C LEU A 141 -9.93 0.84 -17.59
N THR A 142 -9.83 -0.17 -18.45
CA THR A 142 -10.06 -0.03 -19.89
C THR A 142 -11.47 0.48 -20.17
N SER A 143 -12.48 -0.10 -19.53
CA SER A 143 -13.89 0.32 -19.66
C SER A 143 -14.12 1.73 -19.11
N LEU A 144 -13.45 2.09 -18.01
CA LEU A 144 -13.54 3.40 -17.38
C LEU A 144 -12.98 4.49 -18.31
N HIS A 145 -11.76 4.30 -18.82
CA HIS A 145 -11.15 5.25 -19.76
C HIS A 145 -11.92 5.36 -21.07
N HIS A 146 -12.53 4.27 -21.55
CA HIS A 146 -13.42 4.32 -22.69
C HIS A 146 -14.63 5.24 -22.44
N ARG A 147 -15.33 5.07 -21.31
CA ARG A 147 -16.47 5.91 -20.92
C ARG A 147 -16.10 7.37 -20.71
N ARG A 148 -14.87 7.65 -20.26
CA ARG A 148 -14.34 9.01 -20.07
C ARG A 148 -13.75 9.64 -21.34
N ALA A 149 -13.75 8.92 -22.46
CA ALA A 149 -13.09 9.34 -23.71
C ALA A 149 -11.57 9.60 -23.57
N GLU A 150 -10.91 8.96 -22.59
CA GLU A 150 -9.47 9.07 -22.31
C GLU A 150 -8.67 8.07 -23.19
N ARG A 151 -8.61 8.35 -24.50
CA ARG A 151 -8.06 7.42 -25.51
C ARG A 151 -6.62 6.96 -25.21
N THR A 152 -5.74 7.88 -24.79
CA THR A 152 -4.33 7.57 -24.52
C THR A 152 -4.18 6.59 -23.35
N LYS A 153 -4.89 6.84 -22.24
CA LYS A 153 -4.87 5.97 -21.06
C LYS A 153 -5.46 4.61 -21.36
N ARG A 154 -6.59 4.59 -22.08
CA ARG A 154 -7.19 3.34 -22.58
C ARG A 154 -6.18 2.51 -23.38
N GLN A 155 -5.45 3.14 -24.31
CA GLN A 155 -4.47 2.44 -25.14
C GLN A 155 -3.29 1.90 -24.32
N GLN A 156 -2.86 2.65 -23.30
CA GLN A 156 -1.82 2.20 -22.35
C GLN A 156 -2.28 0.95 -21.59
N VAL A 157 -3.49 0.95 -21.04
CA VAL A 157 -4.04 -0.22 -20.30
C VAL A 157 -4.24 -1.42 -21.22
N ILE A 158 -4.76 -1.23 -22.44
CA ILE A 158 -4.89 -2.32 -23.43
C ILE A 158 -3.54 -2.96 -23.74
N LYS A 159 -2.47 -2.15 -23.86
CA LYS A 159 -1.12 -2.66 -24.09
C LYS A 159 -0.63 -3.52 -22.92
N LEU A 160 -1.00 -3.17 -21.68
CA LEU A 160 -0.66 -3.95 -20.49
C LEU A 160 -1.39 -5.28 -20.45
N ILE A 161 -2.70 -5.30 -20.73
CA ILE A 161 -3.48 -6.55 -20.83
C ILE A 161 -2.88 -7.49 -21.89
N GLY A 162 -2.38 -6.94 -22.99
CA GLY A 162 -1.72 -7.71 -24.06
C GLY A 162 -0.35 -8.28 -23.71
N GLN A 163 0.19 -8.04 -22.51
CA GLN A 163 1.48 -8.60 -22.10
C GLN A 163 1.35 -10.10 -21.82
N LEU A 164 2.23 -10.90 -22.43
CA LEU A 164 2.19 -12.36 -22.33
C LEU A 164 2.26 -12.87 -20.88
N GLU A 165 3.00 -12.17 -20.02
CA GLU A 165 3.15 -12.52 -18.59
C GLU A 165 1.85 -12.36 -17.77
N LEU A 166 0.90 -11.55 -18.23
CA LEU A 166 -0.41 -11.36 -17.58
C LEU A 166 -1.51 -12.25 -18.17
N ASN A 167 -1.17 -13.16 -19.09
CA ASN A 167 -2.15 -14.08 -19.66
C ASN A 167 -2.73 -15.01 -18.58
N SER A 168 -4.05 -14.99 -18.42
CA SER A 168 -4.77 -15.82 -17.44
C SER A 168 -4.62 -17.33 -17.67
N ASN A 169 -4.20 -17.75 -18.86
CA ASN A 169 -3.90 -19.14 -19.19
C ASN A 169 -2.46 -19.56 -18.85
N ASN A 170 -1.59 -18.64 -18.39
CA ASN A 170 -0.28 -19.00 -17.89
C ASN A 170 -0.38 -19.89 -16.65
N ASN A 171 0.66 -20.67 -16.37
CA ASN A 171 0.74 -21.40 -15.11
C ASN A 171 0.82 -20.44 -13.91
N GLU A 172 0.48 -20.94 -12.73
CA GLU A 172 0.50 -20.14 -11.49
C GLU A 172 1.88 -19.56 -11.16
N GLU A 173 2.96 -20.22 -11.57
CA GLU A 173 4.32 -19.76 -11.33
C GLU A 173 4.62 -18.47 -12.10
N ILE A 174 4.30 -18.41 -13.39
CA ILE A 174 4.46 -17.20 -14.21
C ILE A 174 3.56 -16.08 -13.69
N GLN A 175 2.31 -16.39 -13.33
CA GLN A 175 1.39 -15.39 -12.77
C GLN A 175 1.93 -14.82 -11.45
N ARG A 176 2.47 -15.70 -10.58
CA ARG A 176 3.07 -15.30 -9.30
C ARG A 176 4.29 -14.43 -9.50
N GLU A 177 5.16 -14.76 -10.47
CA GLU A 177 6.35 -13.98 -10.79
C GLU A 177 5.97 -12.61 -11.37
N ALA A 178 5.03 -12.58 -12.32
CA ALA A 178 4.52 -11.34 -12.90
C ALA A 178 3.92 -10.39 -11.84
N ALA A 179 3.19 -10.96 -10.88
CA ALA A 179 2.68 -10.23 -9.72
C ALA A 179 3.82 -9.78 -8.78
N ALA A 180 4.80 -10.62 -8.49
CA ALA A 180 5.93 -10.29 -7.61
C ALA A 180 6.75 -9.12 -8.15
N VAL A 181 7.07 -9.10 -9.45
CA VAL A 181 7.79 -8.02 -10.12
C VAL A 181 7.02 -6.69 -10.00
N ARG A 182 5.71 -6.72 -10.24
CA ARG A 182 4.84 -5.52 -10.17
C ARG A 182 4.64 -5.05 -8.73
N LYS A 183 4.49 -5.96 -7.76
CA LYS A 183 4.47 -5.65 -6.32
C LYS A 183 5.75 -4.94 -5.90
N ALA A 184 6.91 -5.47 -6.27
CA ALA A 184 8.20 -4.85 -5.94
C ALA A 184 8.36 -3.47 -6.59
N ARG A 185 7.95 -3.31 -7.86
CA ARG A 185 7.95 -2.01 -8.55
C ARG A 185 7.09 -0.99 -7.82
N PHE A 186 5.88 -1.37 -7.43
CA PHE A 186 4.95 -0.50 -6.71
C PHE A 186 5.51 -0.07 -5.35
N LEU A 187 5.98 -1.02 -4.54
CA LEU A 187 6.49 -0.73 -3.20
C LEU A 187 7.75 0.14 -3.26
N ARG A 188 8.64 -0.06 -4.24
CA ARG A 188 9.79 0.85 -4.48
C ARG A 188 9.34 2.26 -4.82
N ALA A 189 8.32 2.41 -5.67
CA ALA A 189 7.78 3.72 -6.01
C ALA A 189 7.15 4.41 -4.79
N MET A 190 6.41 3.67 -3.96
CA MET A 190 5.87 4.18 -2.71
C MET A 190 6.97 4.59 -1.72
N VAL A 191 8.00 3.76 -1.51
CA VAL A 191 9.15 4.11 -0.65
C VAL A 191 9.80 5.40 -1.11
N LYS A 192 10.03 5.56 -2.41
CA LYS A 192 10.60 6.80 -2.97
C LYS A 192 9.73 8.03 -2.72
N GLN A 193 8.42 7.87 -2.63
CA GLN A 193 7.50 8.98 -2.37
C GLN A 193 7.39 9.35 -0.88
N TYR A 194 7.40 8.35 0.02
CA TYR A 194 7.07 8.56 1.43
C TYR A 194 8.26 8.50 2.40
N ALA A 195 9.35 7.83 2.01
CA ALA A 195 10.51 7.59 2.87
C ALA A 195 11.80 8.28 2.40
N ALA A 196 11.80 8.87 1.20
CA ALA A 196 12.90 9.71 0.69
C ALA A 196 12.95 11.08 1.36
#